data_AF-A0A0S9DVR8-F1
#
_entry.id   AF-A0A0S9DVR8-F1
#
_cell.length_a   1.000
_cell.length_b   1.000
_cell.length_c   1.000
_cell.angle_alpha   90.00
_cell.angle_beta   90.00
_cell.angle_gamma   90.00
#
_symmetry.space_group_name_H-M   'P 1'
#
loop_
_entity.id
_entity.type
_entity.pdbx_description
1 polymer ?
#
loop_
_entity_poly.entity_id
_entity_poly.type
_entity_poly.pdbx_seq_one_letter_code
_entity_poly.pdbx_strand_id
1 'polypeptide(L)'
;MSPRAPRPFSESLFRFGSVPRASCTSLFLRRGVRSMQKESSDPATFGSGDWDKRFGFPVTTPERTWCDLASLLTLPELVAAGDKLIARRLPQTTRAALERAVSTCTSSRGIRNLRRALGMLSDRAESPRESLLRVAIILVGLPDPTVNMRVFSAKGKFLARVDLCYPHLKLSLEYQGDHHRADQSQWRRDIFPAPQWPKRTTALDGVGGCR
;
A
#
# COMPACT_ATOMS: atom_id res chain seq x y z
N MET A 1 -14.95 -43.92 -13.49
CA MET A 1 -15.32 -42.52 -13.17
C MET A 1 -14.48 -41.59 -14.02
N SER A 2 -14.99 -40.43 -14.45
CA SER A 2 -14.26 -39.50 -15.34
C SER A 2 -14.10 -38.13 -14.67
N PRO A 3 -12.93 -37.46 -14.74
CA PRO A 3 -12.70 -36.18 -14.11
C PRO A 3 -13.43 -35.04 -14.84
N ARG A 4 -14.06 -34.12 -14.09
CA ARG A 4 -14.64 -32.89 -14.66
C ARG A 4 -13.54 -31.86 -14.92
N ALA A 5 -13.53 -31.29 -16.13
CA ALA A 5 -12.76 -30.09 -16.43
C ALA A 5 -13.28 -28.87 -15.64
N PRO A 6 -12.42 -27.89 -15.29
CA PRO A 6 -12.85 -26.63 -14.71
C PRO A 6 -13.66 -25.80 -15.72
N ARG A 7 -14.58 -24.96 -15.23
CA ARG A 7 -15.33 -24.01 -16.07
C ARG A 7 -14.46 -22.78 -16.39
N PRO A 8 -14.65 -22.12 -17.56
CA PRO A 8 -14.00 -20.85 -17.84
C PRO A 8 -14.44 -19.76 -16.86
N PHE A 9 -13.55 -18.80 -16.60
CA PHE A 9 -13.85 -17.59 -15.83
C PHE A 9 -14.86 -16.69 -16.59
N SER A 10 -15.79 -16.09 -15.87
CA SER A 10 -16.65 -15.03 -16.40
C SER A 10 -15.93 -13.69 -16.37
N GLU A 11 -15.91 -12.97 -17.50
CA GLU A 11 -15.43 -11.59 -17.55
C GLU A 11 -16.38 -10.64 -16.81
N SER A 12 -16.02 -10.24 -15.60
CA SER A 12 -16.59 -9.07 -14.93
C SER A 12 -15.46 -8.07 -14.65
N LEU A 13 -15.20 -7.19 -15.63
CA LEU A 13 -14.09 -6.23 -15.56
C LEU A 13 -14.17 -5.32 -14.33
N PHE A 14 -12.99 -4.85 -13.91
CA PHE A 14 -12.85 -3.78 -12.91
C PHE A 14 -13.65 -2.54 -13.31
N ARG A 15 -14.84 -2.35 -12.73
CA ARG A 15 -15.46 -1.02 -12.67
C ARG A 15 -14.72 -0.19 -11.62
N PHE A 16 -13.87 0.72 -12.08
CA PHE A 16 -13.46 1.86 -11.25
C PHE A 16 -14.71 2.67 -10.90
N GLY A 17 -15.14 2.58 -9.63
CA GLY A 17 -16.22 3.40 -9.11
C GLY A 17 -15.82 4.87 -9.14
N SER A 18 -16.66 5.73 -9.72
CA SER A 18 -16.46 7.18 -9.68
C SER A 18 -16.45 7.66 -8.23
N VAL A 19 -15.35 8.24 -7.77
CA VAL A 19 -15.21 8.78 -6.41
C VAL A 19 -16.32 9.81 -6.16
N PRO A 20 -17.22 9.59 -5.18
CA PRO A 20 -18.22 10.60 -4.82
C PRO A 20 -17.52 11.86 -4.33
N ARG A 21 -17.99 13.04 -4.78
CA ARG A 21 -17.59 14.33 -4.19
C ARG A 21 -18.17 14.43 -2.77
N ALA A 22 -17.46 13.85 -1.80
CA ALA A 22 -17.76 13.97 -0.38
C ALA A 22 -17.50 15.42 0.06
N SER A 23 -18.53 16.26 -0.05
CA SER A 23 -18.56 17.60 0.55
C SER A 23 -18.82 17.51 2.05
N CYS A 24 -18.58 18.62 2.75
CA CYS A 24 -18.83 18.81 4.19
C CYS A 24 -17.89 18.05 5.15
N THR A 25 -16.66 18.54 5.26
CA THR A 25 -15.82 18.32 6.47
C THR A 25 -16.49 18.98 7.68
N SER A 26 -17.11 18.21 8.56
CA SER A 26 -17.85 18.70 9.74
C SER A 26 -16.94 19.13 10.89
N LEU A 27 -16.37 20.34 10.78
CA LEU A 27 -15.49 20.94 11.79
C LEU A 27 -16.26 21.35 13.07
N PHE A 28 -16.45 20.42 14.00
CA PHE A 28 -17.16 20.65 15.27
C PHE A 28 -16.34 21.48 16.29
N LEU A 29 -16.30 22.79 16.10
CA LEU A 29 -15.81 23.75 17.10
C LEU A 29 -16.80 23.91 18.27
N ARG A 30 -16.71 23.02 19.28
CA ARG A 30 -17.37 23.25 20.58
C ARG A 30 -16.69 24.41 21.33
N ARG A 31 -17.27 25.60 21.25
CA ARG A 31 -17.00 26.71 22.19
C ARG A 31 -17.48 26.32 23.60
N GLY A 32 -16.70 26.72 24.61
CA GLY A 32 -17.11 26.73 26.01
C GLY A 32 -16.71 25.49 26.82
N VAL A 33 -15.75 25.67 27.73
CA VAL A 33 -15.48 24.71 28.81
C VAL A 33 -16.50 24.93 29.93
N ARG A 34 -17.37 23.93 30.15
CA ARG A 34 -18.04 23.70 31.44
C ARG A 34 -18.10 22.20 31.69
N SER A 35 -17.95 21.79 32.94
CA SER A 35 -17.99 20.39 33.35
C SER A 35 -19.42 19.85 33.30
N MET A 36 -19.57 18.66 32.74
CA MET A 36 -20.68 17.76 33.07
C MET A 36 -20.26 16.33 32.77
N GLN A 37 -20.25 15.48 33.80
CA GLN A 37 -20.16 14.03 33.60
C GLN A 37 -21.50 13.57 33.01
N LYS A 38 -21.44 12.86 31.89
CA LYS A 38 -22.55 12.05 31.41
C LYS A 38 -21.99 10.83 30.70
N GLU A 39 -22.14 9.68 31.32
CA GLU A 39 -21.84 8.40 30.69
C GLU A 39 -22.95 8.08 29.69
N SER A 40 -22.72 8.42 28.41
CA SER A 40 -23.46 7.86 27.28
C SER A 40 -22.53 6.93 26.50
N SER A 41 -23.06 5.76 26.11
CA SER A 41 -22.33 4.73 25.39
C SER A 41 -22.18 5.06 23.89
N ASP A 42 -21.58 6.21 23.59
CA ASP A 42 -21.29 6.67 22.23
C ASP A 42 -19.94 6.09 21.75
N PRO A 43 -19.84 5.51 20.54
CA PRO A 43 -18.66 4.79 20.08
C PRO A 43 -17.49 5.69 19.61
N ALA A 44 -17.39 6.93 20.12
CA ALA A 44 -16.46 7.95 19.61
C ALA A 44 -15.94 8.96 20.67
N THR A 45 -15.80 8.56 21.93
CA THR A 45 -15.06 9.39 22.91
C THR A 45 -13.58 9.43 22.53
N PHE A 46 -13.06 10.62 22.20
CA PHE A 46 -11.63 10.80 21.92
C PHE A 46 -10.79 10.64 23.21
N GLY A 47 -9.85 9.70 23.19
CA GLY A 47 -8.85 9.54 24.25
C GLY A 47 -7.86 10.71 24.29
N SER A 48 -7.10 10.84 25.38
CA SER A 48 -6.06 11.86 25.53
C SER A 48 -4.91 11.72 24.53
N GLY A 49 -4.74 10.55 23.89
CA GLY A 49 -3.77 10.30 22.81
C GLY A 49 -4.37 10.27 21.40
N ASP A 50 -5.66 10.55 21.24
CA ASP A 50 -6.34 10.50 19.93
C ASP A 50 -6.23 11.79 19.12
N TRP A 51 -5.71 12.87 19.71
CA TRP A 51 -5.61 14.19 19.10
C TRP A 51 -4.27 14.90 19.38
N ASP A 52 -3.94 15.86 18.52
CA ASP A 52 -2.73 16.67 18.52
C ASP A 52 -3.07 18.11 18.07
N LYS A 53 -2.13 19.06 18.12
CA LYS A 53 -2.29 20.41 17.56
C LYS A 53 -1.40 20.61 16.34
N ARG A 54 -2.01 20.95 15.19
CA ARG A 54 -1.29 21.32 13.97
C ARG A 54 -1.73 22.71 13.51
N PHE A 55 -0.75 23.60 13.30
CA PHE A 55 -0.97 25.01 12.94
C PHE A 55 -1.94 25.75 13.90
N GLY A 56 -1.95 25.38 15.18
CA GLY A 56 -2.83 25.93 16.21
C GLY A 56 -4.19 25.23 16.36
N PHE A 57 -4.61 24.43 15.36
CA PHE A 57 -5.90 23.73 15.37
C PHE A 57 -5.79 22.33 16.00
N PRO A 58 -6.79 21.88 16.77
CA PRO A 58 -6.88 20.49 17.21
C PRO A 58 -7.21 19.59 16.01
N VAL A 59 -6.46 18.50 15.86
CA VAL A 59 -6.63 17.48 14.82
C VAL A 59 -6.51 16.09 15.44
N THR A 60 -7.04 15.04 14.79
CA THR A 60 -6.76 13.66 15.20
C THR A 60 -5.29 13.29 14.99
N THR A 61 -4.75 12.39 15.81
CA THR A 61 -3.43 11.82 15.57
C THR A 61 -3.41 11.00 14.27
N PRO A 62 -2.26 10.85 13.59
CA PRO A 62 -2.15 10.05 12.36
C PRO A 62 -2.69 8.62 12.52
N GLU A 63 -2.42 8.00 13.67
CA GLU A 63 -2.80 6.64 14.02
C GLU A 63 -4.31 6.52 14.25
N ARG A 64 -4.91 7.47 14.98
CA ARG A 64 -6.36 7.56 15.18
C ARG A 64 -7.07 7.78 13.84
N THR A 65 -6.57 8.72 13.03
CA THR A 65 -7.10 9.04 11.70
C THR A 65 -7.10 7.80 10.79
N TRP A 66 -6.02 7.02 10.80
CA TRP A 66 -5.93 5.78 10.02
C TRP A 66 -6.92 4.70 10.50
N CYS A 67 -7.18 4.62 11.82
CA CYS A 67 -8.18 3.74 12.38
C CYS A 67 -9.61 4.15 11.96
N ASP A 68 -9.95 5.44 12.02
CA ASP A 68 -11.26 5.96 11.61
C ASP A 68 -11.52 5.72 10.10
N LEU A 69 -10.51 5.95 9.25
CA LEU A 69 -10.54 5.73 7.80
C LEU A 69 -10.81 4.27 7.38
N ALA A 70 -10.55 3.28 8.24
CA ALA A 70 -10.79 1.87 7.94
C ALA A 70 -12.27 1.49 7.78
N SER A 71 -13.17 2.38 8.18
CA SER A 71 -14.61 2.27 7.96
C SER A 71 -15.07 2.79 6.58
N LEU A 72 -14.20 3.52 5.87
CA LEU A 72 -14.48 4.25 4.63
C LEU A 72 -13.66 3.74 3.43
N LEU A 73 -12.40 3.35 3.65
CA LEU A 73 -11.47 2.94 2.60
C LEU A 73 -11.51 1.43 2.29
N THR A 74 -11.24 1.07 1.04
CA THR A 74 -10.92 -0.32 0.67
C THR A 74 -9.56 -0.73 1.24
N LEU A 75 -9.28 -2.05 1.30
CA LEU A 75 -8.01 -2.54 1.82
C LEU A 75 -6.76 -1.98 1.08
N PRO A 76 -6.71 -1.90 -0.27
CA PRO A 76 -5.58 -1.28 -0.97
C PRO A 76 -5.41 0.21 -0.65
N GLU A 77 -6.50 0.97 -0.53
CA GLU A 77 -6.46 2.40 -0.18
C GLU A 77 -6.01 2.61 1.28
N LEU A 78 -6.46 1.76 2.20
CA LEU A 78 -6.06 1.79 3.60
C LEU A 78 -4.56 1.45 3.76
N VAL A 79 -4.02 0.53 2.95
CA VAL A 79 -2.56 0.29 2.87
C VAL A 79 -1.85 1.51 2.29
N ALA A 80 -2.31 2.08 1.17
CA ALA A 80 -1.69 3.26 0.58
C ALA A 80 -1.66 4.48 1.54
N ALA A 81 -2.70 4.65 2.36
CA ALA A 81 -2.71 5.62 3.45
C ALA A 81 -1.67 5.26 4.53
N GLY A 82 -1.62 4.01 5.00
CA GLY A 82 -0.67 3.56 6.02
C GLY A 82 0.79 3.67 5.58
N ASP A 83 1.11 3.21 4.37
CA ASP A 83 2.42 3.34 3.70
C ASP A 83 2.86 4.81 3.70
N LYS A 84 1.96 5.73 3.33
CA LYS A 84 2.24 7.18 3.32
C LYS A 84 2.51 7.74 4.72
N LEU A 85 1.85 7.24 5.76
CA LEU A 85 2.07 7.68 7.14
C LEU A 85 3.41 7.20 7.72
N ILE A 86 3.94 6.05 7.27
CA ILE A 86 5.23 5.50 7.72
C ILE A 86 6.39 5.72 6.73
N ALA A 87 6.17 6.48 5.65
CA ALA A 87 7.11 6.60 4.53
C ALA A 87 8.46 7.23 4.94
N ARG A 88 9.57 6.56 4.60
CA ARG A 88 10.95 6.88 5.02
C ARG A 88 11.39 8.35 4.95
N ARG A 89 10.91 9.10 3.95
CA ARG A 89 11.36 10.49 3.70
C ARG A 89 10.70 11.52 4.61
N LEU A 90 9.44 11.31 5.00
CA LEU A 90 8.60 12.25 5.75
C LEU A 90 7.59 11.48 6.62
N PRO A 91 8.04 10.61 7.54
CA PRO A 91 7.14 9.82 8.36
C PRO A 91 6.28 10.72 9.25
N GLN A 92 4.97 10.47 9.25
CA GLN A 92 4.02 11.11 10.17
C GLN A 92 3.84 10.31 11.46
N THR A 93 4.13 9.00 11.40
CA THR A 93 4.16 8.08 12.54
C THR A 93 5.08 6.88 12.22
N THR A 94 5.11 5.87 13.10
CA THR A 94 5.85 4.62 12.94
C THR A 94 4.91 3.42 12.85
N ARG A 95 5.38 2.33 12.23
CA ARG A 95 4.69 1.04 12.24
C ARG A 95 4.27 0.61 13.66
N ALA A 96 5.16 0.71 14.64
CA ALA A 96 4.91 0.34 16.03
C ALA A 96 3.88 1.23 16.75
N ALA A 97 3.58 2.43 16.24
CA ALA A 97 2.48 3.26 16.74
C ALA A 97 1.14 2.87 16.10
N LEU A 98 1.12 2.57 14.79
CA LEU A 98 -0.06 1.99 14.14
C LEU A 98 -0.43 0.62 14.73
N GLU A 99 0.56 -0.21 15.07
CA GLU A 99 0.35 -1.52 15.72
C GLU A 99 -0.32 -1.38 17.10
N ARG A 100 0.12 -0.40 17.91
CA ARG A 100 -0.54 -0.07 19.19
C ARG A 100 -1.95 0.48 19.00
N ALA A 101 -2.16 1.39 18.05
CA ALA A 101 -3.49 1.95 17.80
C ALA A 101 -4.49 0.89 17.33
N VAL A 102 -4.06 -0.07 16.49
CA VAL A 102 -4.90 -1.19 16.06
C VAL A 102 -5.15 -2.22 17.19
N SER A 103 -4.24 -2.36 18.16
CA SER A 103 -4.50 -3.23 19.33
C SER A 103 -5.44 -2.60 20.34
N THR A 104 -5.45 -1.27 20.49
CA THR A 104 -6.40 -0.53 21.35
C THR A 104 -7.69 -0.09 20.63
N CYS A 105 -7.81 -0.32 19.32
CA CYS A 105 -8.99 0.10 18.54
C CYS A 105 -10.24 -0.70 18.92
N THR A 106 -11.18 -0.04 19.61
CA THR A 106 -12.46 -0.61 20.04
C THR A 106 -13.53 -0.64 18.94
N SER A 107 -13.31 0.05 17.81
CA SER A 107 -14.26 0.05 16.68
C SER A 107 -14.36 -1.34 16.05
N SER A 108 -15.56 -1.90 16.03
CA SER A 108 -15.85 -3.15 15.30
C SER A 108 -15.88 -2.95 13.78
N ARG A 109 -16.10 -1.72 13.29
CA ARG A 109 -16.21 -1.39 11.87
C ARG A 109 -14.82 -1.08 11.29
N GLY A 110 -14.37 -1.91 10.35
CA GLY A 110 -13.07 -1.73 9.68
C GLY A 110 -11.90 -2.48 10.32
N ILE A 111 -12.01 -2.96 11.56
CA ILE A 111 -10.89 -3.62 12.29
C ILE A 111 -10.29 -4.83 11.55
N ARG A 112 -11.11 -5.57 10.78
CA ARG A 112 -10.63 -6.68 9.94
C ARG A 112 -9.80 -6.19 8.75
N ASN A 113 -10.08 -5.00 8.22
CA ASN A 113 -9.25 -4.36 7.19
C ASN A 113 -8.00 -3.74 7.81
N LEU A 114 -8.07 -3.10 8.99
CA LEU A 114 -6.87 -2.59 9.70
C LEU A 114 -5.84 -3.68 9.92
N ARG A 115 -6.24 -4.82 10.51
CA ARG A 115 -5.32 -5.93 10.78
C ARG A 115 -4.70 -6.52 9.51
N ARG A 116 -5.44 -6.56 8.39
CA ARG A 116 -4.89 -6.97 7.08
C ARG A 116 -3.95 -5.91 6.49
N ALA A 117 -4.32 -4.63 6.55
CA ALA A 117 -3.53 -3.53 6.02
C ALA A 117 -2.20 -3.40 6.77
N LEU A 118 -2.22 -3.52 8.09
CA LEU A 118 -1.06 -3.47 8.99
C LEU A 118 0.01 -4.50 8.60
N GLY A 119 -0.41 -5.75 8.32
CA GLY A 119 0.45 -6.82 7.82
C GLY A 119 0.93 -6.63 6.38
N MET A 120 0.34 -5.69 5.62
CA MET A 120 0.70 -5.37 4.24
C MET A 120 1.49 -4.05 4.10
N LEU A 121 1.69 -3.25 5.16
CA LEU A 121 2.32 -1.92 5.01
C LEU A 121 3.81 -1.99 4.59
N SER A 122 4.25 -0.99 3.84
CA SER A 122 5.63 -0.79 3.38
C SER A 122 6.07 0.67 3.56
N ASP A 123 7.23 0.86 4.18
CA ASP A 123 7.85 2.18 4.39
C ASP A 123 8.60 2.70 3.15
N ARG A 124 8.69 1.87 2.09
CA ARG A 124 9.43 2.13 0.85
C ARG A 124 8.59 2.69 -0.30
N ALA A 125 7.26 2.67 -0.23
CA ALA A 125 6.42 3.24 -1.29
C ALA A 125 6.50 4.78 -1.27
N GLU A 126 6.75 5.39 -2.43
CA GLU A 126 6.87 6.85 -2.55
C GLU A 126 5.59 7.50 -3.11
N SER A 127 4.72 6.73 -3.79
CA SER A 127 3.40 7.15 -4.25
C SER A 127 2.27 6.16 -3.86
N PRO A 128 1.00 6.63 -3.79
CA PRO A 128 -0.14 5.74 -3.58
C PRO A 128 -0.32 4.71 -4.71
N ARG A 129 0.12 4.99 -5.94
CA ARG A 129 -0.02 4.07 -7.08
C ARG A 129 0.88 2.84 -6.92
N GLU A 130 2.10 3.00 -6.40
CA GLU A 130 2.98 1.89 -6.01
C GLU A 130 2.31 0.99 -4.97
N SER A 131 1.77 1.58 -3.89
CA SER A 131 1.07 0.83 -2.83
C SER A 131 -0.14 0.07 -3.36
N LEU A 132 -0.97 0.70 -4.20
CA LEU A 132 -2.15 0.07 -4.80
C LEU A 132 -1.76 -1.10 -5.72
N LEU A 133 -0.75 -0.93 -6.58
CA LEU A 133 -0.24 -1.98 -7.47
C LEU A 133 0.35 -3.15 -6.66
N ARG A 134 1.16 -2.85 -5.65
CA ARG A 134 1.76 -3.84 -4.73
C ARG A 134 0.70 -4.67 -4.01
N VAL A 135 -0.34 -4.03 -3.48
CA VAL A 135 -1.43 -4.75 -2.80
C VAL A 135 -2.28 -5.56 -3.79
N ALA A 136 -2.52 -5.07 -5.01
CA ALA A 136 -3.19 -5.86 -6.04
C ALA A 136 -2.44 -7.17 -6.36
N ILE A 137 -1.11 -7.10 -6.46
CA ILE A 137 -0.21 -8.25 -6.65
C ILE A 137 -0.31 -9.25 -5.47
N ILE A 138 -0.25 -8.77 -4.23
CA ILE A 138 -0.40 -9.63 -3.04
C ILE A 138 -1.80 -10.27 -2.99
N LEU A 139 -2.85 -9.54 -3.35
CA LEU A 139 -4.24 -10.02 -3.30
C LEU A 139 -4.57 -11.09 -4.35
N VAL A 140 -3.81 -11.19 -5.45
CA VAL A 140 -3.89 -12.32 -6.39
C VAL A 140 -2.99 -13.51 -6.01
N GLY A 141 -2.37 -13.48 -4.82
CA GLY A 141 -1.58 -14.58 -4.26
C GLY A 141 -0.10 -14.62 -4.69
N LEU A 142 0.40 -13.57 -5.34
CA LEU A 142 1.83 -13.45 -5.64
C LEU A 142 2.61 -12.94 -4.41
N PRO A 143 3.92 -13.22 -4.28
CA PRO A 143 4.74 -12.71 -3.18
C PRO A 143 4.82 -11.17 -3.18
N ASP A 144 5.06 -10.54 -2.03
CA ASP A 144 5.23 -9.07 -1.96
C ASP A 144 6.49 -8.63 -2.74
N PRO A 145 6.37 -7.80 -3.80
CA PRO A 145 7.51 -7.35 -4.59
C PRO A 145 8.38 -6.34 -3.84
N THR A 146 9.67 -6.33 -4.16
CA THR A 146 10.63 -5.36 -3.60
C THR A 146 10.35 -3.96 -4.16
N VAL A 147 10.06 -3.01 -3.27
CA VAL A 147 9.69 -1.64 -3.63
C VAL A 147 10.91 -0.74 -3.76
N ASN A 148 10.94 0.11 -4.80
CA ASN A 148 11.92 1.17 -5.05
C ASN A 148 13.39 0.71 -5.04
N MET A 149 13.65 -0.46 -5.63
CA MET A 149 14.99 -1.02 -5.72
C MET A 149 15.87 -0.22 -6.70
N ARG A 150 17.09 0.12 -6.27
CA ARG A 150 18.15 0.62 -7.16
C ARG A 150 18.91 -0.56 -7.76
N VAL A 151 19.06 -0.56 -9.08
CA VAL A 151 19.76 -1.57 -9.86
C VAL A 151 21.13 -1.02 -10.28
N PHE A 152 22.17 -1.82 -10.12
CA PHE A 152 23.56 -1.47 -10.43
C PHE A 152 24.18 -2.53 -11.35
N SER A 153 25.17 -2.15 -12.15
CA SER A 153 25.96 -3.08 -12.95
C SER A 153 26.98 -3.83 -12.10
N ALA A 154 27.58 -4.89 -12.66
CA ALA A 154 28.70 -5.61 -12.05
C ALA A 154 29.94 -4.72 -11.79
N LYS A 155 30.01 -3.51 -12.35
CA LYS A 155 31.05 -2.49 -12.08
C LYS A 155 30.57 -1.38 -11.13
N GLY A 156 29.50 -1.61 -10.36
CA GLY A 156 28.93 -0.65 -9.40
C GLY A 156 28.22 0.56 -10.00
N LYS A 157 28.18 0.71 -11.34
CA LYS A 157 27.48 1.83 -12.00
C LYS A 157 25.98 1.69 -11.82
N PHE A 158 25.31 2.73 -11.32
CA PHE A 158 23.85 2.80 -11.27
C PHE A 158 23.25 2.68 -12.68
N LEU A 159 22.22 1.85 -12.83
CA LEU A 159 21.55 1.58 -14.10
C LEU A 159 20.12 2.15 -14.11
N ALA A 160 19.33 1.83 -13.08
CA ALA A 160 17.93 2.23 -12.96
C ALA A 160 17.46 2.18 -11.50
N ARG A 161 16.32 2.82 -11.21
CA ARG A 161 15.48 2.52 -10.04
C ARG A 161 14.14 2.03 -10.59
N VAL A 162 13.63 0.93 -10.05
CA VAL A 162 12.34 0.32 -10.45
C VAL A 162 11.33 0.40 -9.30
N ASP A 163 10.07 0.71 -9.62
CA ASP A 163 8.99 0.91 -8.64
C ASP A 163 8.75 -0.35 -7.80
N LEU A 164 8.52 -1.49 -8.46
CA LEU A 164 8.33 -2.81 -7.87
C LEU A 164 9.14 -3.85 -8.66
N CYS A 165 9.73 -4.85 -7.99
CA CYS A 165 10.42 -5.93 -8.69
C CYS A 165 10.51 -7.25 -7.90
N TYR A 166 10.81 -8.34 -8.62
CA TYR A 166 11.24 -9.62 -8.08
C TYR A 166 12.69 -9.89 -8.49
N PRO A 167 13.69 -9.52 -7.66
CA PRO A 167 15.10 -9.59 -8.08
C PRO A 167 15.58 -10.99 -8.48
N HIS A 168 15.04 -12.03 -7.83
CA HIS A 168 15.34 -13.42 -8.14
C HIS A 168 14.79 -13.89 -9.50
N LEU A 169 13.71 -13.25 -9.99
CA LEU A 169 13.13 -13.47 -11.32
C LEU A 169 13.64 -12.46 -12.37
N LYS A 170 14.34 -11.39 -11.95
CA LYS A 170 14.66 -10.17 -12.72
C LYS A 170 13.46 -9.38 -13.26
N LEU A 171 12.24 -9.75 -12.89
CA LEU A 171 11.02 -9.05 -13.30
C LEU A 171 10.91 -7.69 -12.60
N SER A 172 10.84 -6.61 -13.36
CA SER A 172 10.39 -5.29 -12.90
C SER A 172 8.91 -5.07 -13.26
N LEU A 173 8.23 -4.24 -12.47
CA LEU A 173 6.85 -3.82 -12.65
C LEU A 173 6.81 -2.31 -12.37
N GLU A 174 6.49 -1.52 -13.39
CA GLU A 174 6.53 -0.05 -13.34
C GLU A 174 5.13 0.53 -13.55
N TYR A 175 4.76 1.54 -12.78
CA TYR A 175 3.46 2.18 -12.92
C TYR A 175 3.50 3.23 -14.05
N GLN A 176 3.01 2.85 -15.24
CA GLN A 176 2.90 3.79 -16.36
C GLN A 176 1.80 4.83 -16.10
N GLY A 177 2.21 6.07 -15.82
CA GLY A 177 1.33 7.24 -15.75
C GLY A 177 1.34 8.04 -17.05
N ASP A 178 0.23 8.74 -17.37
CA ASP A 178 0.07 9.50 -18.61
C ASP A 178 1.18 10.53 -18.92
N HIS A 179 1.88 10.99 -17.88
CA HIS A 179 3.00 11.93 -17.99
C HIS A 179 4.27 11.34 -18.65
N HIS A 180 4.39 10.01 -18.80
CA HIS A 180 5.58 9.37 -19.37
C HIS A 180 5.73 9.57 -20.89
N ARG A 181 4.72 10.14 -21.57
CA ARG A 181 4.71 10.34 -23.03
C ARG A 181 5.73 11.39 -23.54
N ALA A 182 6.47 12.04 -22.65
CA ALA A 182 7.39 13.14 -22.96
C ALA A 182 8.86 12.73 -23.20
N ASP A 183 9.32 11.55 -22.75
CA ASP A 183 10.71 11.11 -22.92
C ASP A 183 10.84 9.89 -23.86
N GLN A 184 10.99 10.17 -25.15
CA GLN A 184 11.23 9.14 -26.17
C GLN A 184 12.60 8.44 -26.04
N SER A 185 13.50 8.91 -25.17
CA SER A 185 14.79 8.26 -24.91
C SER A 185 14.67 7.03 -24.00
N GLN A 186 13.55 6.88 -23.29
CA GLN A 186 13.27 5.74 -22.42
C GLN A 186 12.78 4.52 -23.22
N TRP A 187 11.78 4.70 -24.08
CA TRP A 187 11.14 3.64 -24.89
C TRP A 187 12.11 2.79 -25.74
N ARG A 188 13.25 3.34 -26.18
CA ARG A 188 14.29 2.58 -26.91
C ARG A 188 15.25 1.77 -26.02
N ARG A 189 14.98 1.67 -24.71
CA ARG A 189 15.68 0.74 -23.79
C ARG A 189 14.77 -0.30 -23.16
N ASP A 190 13.44 -0.22 -23.37
CA ASP A 190 12.46 -1.12 -22.73
C ASP A 190 12.47 -2.56 -23.31
N ILE A 191 13.30 -2.81 -24.32
CA ILE A 191 13.89 -4.14 -24.54
C ILE A 191 15.39 -4.05 -24.24
N PHE A 192 15.76 -4.15 -22.96
CA PHE A 192 17.16 -4.41 -22.59
C PHE A 192 17.51 -5.84 -23.04
N PRO A 193 18.48 -6.05 -23.97
CA PRO A 193 19.21 -7.30 -23.98
C PRO A 193 19.94 -7.39 -22.64
N ALA A 194 19.41 -8.20 -21.71
CA ALA A 194 19.75 -8.14 -20.30
C ALA A 194 21.28 -8.12 -20.07
N PRO A 195 21.82 -7.18 -19.27
CA PRO A 195 23.27 -7.01 -19.08
C PRO A 195 23.86 -8.21 -18.32
N GLN A 196 24.24 -9.24 -19.09
CA GLN A 196 24.81 -10.53 -18.69
C GLN A 196 24.23 -11.17 -17.42
N TRP A 197 22.91 -11.08 -17.21
CA TRP A 197 22.24 -12.04 -16.32
C TRP A 197 22.26 -13.41 -17.02
N PRO A 198 22.86 -14.46 -16.42
CA PRO A 198 22.89 -15.78 -17.05
C PRO A 198 21.46 -16.28 -17.29
N LYS A 199 21.11 -16.45 -18.57
CA LYS A 199 19.84 -16.99 -19.02
C LYS A 199 19.91 -18.52 -18.91
N ARG A 200 19.36 -19.11 -17.84
CA ARG A 200 19.02 -20.53 -17.87
C ARG A 200 17.76 -20.70 -18.71
N THR A 201 17.95 -20.95 -20.00
CA THR A 201 16.89 -21.47 -20.88
C THR A 201 16.71 -22.95 -20.53
N THR A 202 15.95 -23.23 -19.48
CA THR A 202 15.61 -24.60 -19.11
C THR A 202 14.52 -25.10 -20.06
N ALA A 203 14.91 -25.75 -21.15
CA ALA A 203 14.03 -26.71 -21.80
C ALA A 203 13.66 -27.82 -20.77
N LEU A 204 12.46 -28.39 -20.88
CA LEU A 204 11.98 -29.40 -19.93
C LEU A 204 12.55 -30.80 -20.24
N ASP A 205 13.86 -30.94 -20.16
CA ASP A 205 14.60 -32.20 -20.33
C ASP A 205 15.74 -32.32 -19.31
N GLY A 206 15.96 -33.54 -18.78
CA GLY A 206 17.27 -33.96 -18.25
C GLY A 206 17.67 -33.54 -16.83
N VAL A 207 17.22 -34.34 -15.84
CA VAL A 207 17.96 -34.87 -14.68
C VAL A 207 19.21 -34.11 -14.14
N GLY A 208 19.18 -33.78 -12.84
CA GLY A 208 20.36 -33.49 -12.00
C GLY A 208 20.62 -32.00 -11.74
N GLY A 209 21.17 -31.58 -10.59
CA GLY A 209 21.59 -32.34 -9.40
C GLY A 209 22.65 -31.53 -8.64
N CYS A 210 22.31 -30.97 -7.47
CA CYS A 210 23.20 -30.03 -6.77
C CYS A 210 24.28 -30.71 -5.93
N ARG A 211 25.45 -30.07 -5.89
CA ARG A 211 26.32 -29.95 -4.72
C ARG A 211 26.51 -28.46 -4.44
#